data_AF-A0A945M9N2-F1
#
_entry.id   AF-A0A945M9N2-F1
#
_cell.length_a   1.000
_cell.length_b   1.000
_cell.length_c   1.000
_cell.angle_alpha   90.00
_cell.angle_beta   90.00
_cell.angle_gamma   90.00
#
_symmetry.space_group_name_H-M   'P 1'
#
loop_
_entity.id
_entity.type
_entity.pdbx_description
1 polymer ?
#
loop_
_entity_poly.entity_id
_entity_poly.type
_entity_poly.pdbx_seq_one_letter_code
_entity_poly.pdbx_strand_id
1 'polypeptide(L)'
;MYNYLIPSIASLPQGYDCTFTVADDAIAGRLADGAGKVLRRTEVFVEGEAIEAETAILSFEDGELAAGENEPLHWRGAGRDDIAHPGYLEISYEAADGEPCFATNRPITPYAIYTAPGRKAFFSDNSQKFSNPVVIAQIARFGEYVDGYPVVNIDRERDYGESLVLINPYKKPVLARIQAHDGRDTGRVRVPAMAARRIDLSTLLAPDETRWAGRIQMTANNRLVVYNVKHSLADPTVISDHEHMDPFRSDPTHLPASQRLRLAIGGWLQQVRAVAGAKRLGR
;
A
#
# COMPACT_ATOMS: atom_id res chain seq x y z
N MET A 1 3.95 -24.10 0.54
CA MET A 1 4.37 -23.54 -0.76
C MET A 1 3.18 -22.85 -1.39
N TYR A 2 3.44 -21.86 -2.24
CA TYR A 2 2.43 -21.02 -2.89
C TYR A 2 2.73 -20.95 -4.38
N ASN A 3 1.70 -20.73 -5.20
CA ASN A 3 1.84 -20.51 -6.65
C ASN A 3 1.82 -19.02 -7.04
N TYR A 4 1.73 -18.10 -6.07
CA TYR A 4 1.79 -16.66 -6.31
C TYR A 4 2.43 -15.92 -5.13
N LEU A 5 2.94 -14.73 -5.42
CA LEU A 5 3.19 -13.68 -4.43
C LEU A 5 1.99 -12.74 -4.42
N ILE A 6 1.61 -12.25 -3.23
CA ILE A 6 0.53 -11.28 -3.10
C ILE A 6 0.81 -10.07 -4.02
N PRO A 7 -0.16 -9.57 -4.80
CA PRO A 7 0.05 -8.41 -5.65
C PRO A 7 0.34 -7.13 -4.86
N SER A 8 1.25 -6.32 -5.39
CA SER A 8 1.57 -4.99 -4.90
C SER A 8 0.87 -3.94 -5.76
N ILE A 9 0.41 -2.85 -5.14
CA ILE A 9 -0.30 -1.75 -5.78
C ILE A 9 0.45 -0.45 -5.53
N ALA A 10 0.74 0.27 -6.62
CA ALA A 10 1.20 1.66 -6.60
C ALA A 10 0.07 2.61 -7.01
N SER A 11 -0.06 3.74 -6.32
CA SER A 11 -0.92 4.83 -6.75
C SER A 11 -0.37 5.49 -8.01
N LEU A 12 -1.21 5.90 -8.96
CA LEU A 12 -0.79 6.69 -10.12
C LEU A 12 -1.49 8.06 -10.05
N PRO A 13 -0.86 9.08 -9.44
CA PRO A 13 -1.44 10.41 -9.35
C PRO A 13 -1.48 11.05 -10.74
N GLN A 14 -2.56 11.80 -11.00
CA GLN A 14 -2.75 12.50 -12.27
C GLN A 14 -1.63 13.53 -12.52
N GLY A 15 -1.11 13.56 -13.74
CA GLY A 15 -0.10 14.55 -14.15
C GLY A 15 1.32 14.26 -13.66
N TYR A 16 1.64 13.02 -13.30
CA TYR A 16 3.01 12.57 -13.02
C TYR A 16 3.35 11.36 -13.87
N ASP A 17 4.61 11.23 -14.26
CA ASP A 17 5.18 9.95 -14.65
C ASP A 17 5.47 9.12 -13.40
N CYS A 18 5.42 7.80 -13.52
CA CYS A 18 5.80 6.87 -12.47
C CYS A 18 6.88 5.92 -12.99
N THR A 19 8.01 5.87 -12.29
CA THR A 19 9.02 4.83 -12.47
C THR A 19 8.92 3.86 -11.31
N PHE A 20 8.65 2.60 -11.62
CA PHE A 20 8.51 1.53 -10.65
C PHE A 20 9.73 0.63 -10.76
N THR A 21 10.58 0.63 -9.74
CA THR A 21 11.75 -0.24 -9.71
C THR A 21 11.29 -1.67 -9.44
N VAL A 22 11.28 -2.54 -10.45
CA VAL A 22 11.12 -3.97 -10.21
C VAL A 22 12.39 -4.49 -9.56
N ALA A 23 12.25 -5.38 -8.58
CA ALA A 23 13.37 -6.02 -7.91
C ALA A 23 13.27 -7.52 -8.16
N ASP A 24 13.31 -7.90 -9.43
CA ASP A 24 12.99 -9.27 -9.86
C ASP A 24 14.02 -10.28 -9.35
N ASP A 25 15.28 -9.86 -9.17
CA ASP A 25 16.31 -10.69 -8.52
C ASP A 25 15.91 -11.12 -7.10
N ALA A 26 15.16 -10.29 -6.37
CA ALA A 26 14.73 -10.59 -5.01
C ALA A 26 13.65 -11.70 -4.97
N ILE A 27 13.07 -12.09 -6.11
CA ILE A 27 12.13 -13.22 -6.22
C ILE A 27 12.84 -14.54 -5.93
N ALA A 28 14.12 -14.68 -6.27
CA ALA A 28 14.86 -15.90 -6.03
C ALA A 28 14.81 -16.32 -4.55
N GLY A 29 14.95 -15.35 -3.63
CA GLY A 29 14.82 -15.56 -2.19
C GLY A 29 13.41 -15.91 -1.68
N ARG A 30 12.41 -15.95 -2.58
CA ARG A 30 11.03 -16.39 -2.30
C ARG A 30 10.74 -17.78 -2.83
N LEU A 31 11.55 -18.31 -3.75
CA LEU A 31 11.40 -19.66 -4.30
C LEU A 31 11.81 -20.71 -3.26
N ALA A 32 11.13 -21.86 -3.25
CA ALA A 32 11.41 -22.94 -2.30
C ALA A 32 12.82 -23.53 -2.48
N ASP A 33 13.23 -23.70 -3.73
CA ASP A 33 14.50 -24.34 -4.11
C ASP A 33 15.46 -23.36 -4.82
N GLY A 34 15.16 -22.06 -4.81
CA GLY A 34 15.94 -21.03 -5.51
C GLY A 34 15.85 -21.09 -7.04
N ALA A 35 15.07 -22.02 -7.61
CA ALA A 35 14.92 -22.21 -9.04
C ALA A 35 13.44 -22.29 -9.45
N GLY A 36 13.14 -21.97 -10.72
CA GLY A 36 11.80 -22.05 -11.27
C GLY A 36 11.50 -20.99 -12.32
N LYS A 37 10.30 -21.06 -12.91
CA LYS A 37 9.79 -20.05 -13.85
C LYS A 37 8.63 -19.28 -13.24
N VAL A 38 8.71 -17.96 -13.29
CA VAL A 38 7.74 -17.05 -12.71
C VAL A 38 7.22 -16.12 -13.80
N LEU A 39 5.89 -16.02 -13.90
CA LEU A 39 5.20 -15.02 -14.70
C LEU A 39 5.05 -13.74 -13.88
N ARG A 40 5.71 -12.66 -14.30
CA ARG A 40 5.43 -11.29 -13.84
C ARG A 40 4.30 -10.75 -14.71
N ARG A 41 3.26 -10.19 -14.09
CA ARG A 41 2.23 -9.40 -14.78
C ARG A 41 2.13 -8.02 -14.14
N THR A 42 2.14 -7.00 -15.00
CA THR A 42 1.94 -5.60 -14.65
C THR A 42 0.71 -5.10 -15.37
N GLU A 43 -0.20 -4.45 -14.65
CA GLU A 43 -1.42 -3.87 -15.22
C GLU A 43 -1.64 -2.47 -14.67
N VAL A 44 -2.01 -1.53 -15.55
CA VAL A 44 -2.39 -0.16 -15.18
C VAL A 44 -3.91 -0.03 -15.32
N PHE A 45 -4.56 0.33 -14.22
CA PHE A 45 -6.00 0.47 -14.15
C PHE A 45 -6.43 1.93 -14.01
N VAL A 46 -7.41 2.33 -14.82
CA VAL A 46 -8.09 3.63 -14.78
C VAL A 46 -9.59 3.39 -15.01
N GLU A 47 -10.43 3.96 -14.15
CA GLU A 47 -11.90 3.91 -14.30
C GLU A 47 -12.52 2.52 -14.54
N GLY A 48 -11.92 1.46 -13.99
CA GLY A 48 -12.42 0.10 -14.14
C GLY A 48 -11.84 -0.68 -15.32
N GLU A 49 -10.96 -0.07 -16.10
CA GLU A 49 -10.34 -0.68 -17.28
C GLU A 49 -8.83 -0.83 -17.10
N ALA A 50 -8.29 -1.97 -17.55
CA ALA A 50 -6.85 -2.14 -17.69
C ALA A 50 -6.42 -1.48 -19.01
N ILE A 51 -5.83 -0.29 -18.92
CA ILE A 51 -5.45 0.51 -20.09
C ILE A 51 -4.09 0.13 -20.65
N GLU A 52 -3.23 -0.48 -19.83
CA GLU A 52 -1.92 -1.01 -20.21
C GLU A 52 -1.70 -2.31 -19.45
N ALA A 53 -1.12 -3.31 -20.11
CA ALA A 53 -0.80 -4.60 -19.51
C ALA A 53 0.48 -5.17 -20.14
N GLU A 54 1.37 -5.69 -19.30
CA GLU A 54 2.62 -6.31 -19.71
C GLU A 54 2.82 -7.63 -18.95
N THR A 55 3.46 -8.59 -19.60
CA THR A 55 3.85 -9.86 -18.99
C THR A 55 5.27 -10.23 -19.35
N ALA A 56 6.03 -10.71 -18.37
CA ALA A 56 7.37 -11.22 -18.57
C ALA A 56 7.52 -12.60 -17.90
N ILE A 57 8.29 -13.49 -18.52
CA ILE A 57 8.68 -14.76 -17.91
C ILE A 57 10.09 -14.60 -17.36
N LEU A 58 10.22 -14.82 -16.07
CA LEU A 58 11.47 -14.81 -15.32
C LEU A 58 11.88 -16.26 -15.05
N SER A 59 13.13 -16.61 -15.34
CA SER A 59 13.69 -17.93 -15.07
C SER A 59 14.79 -17.81 -14.02
N PHE A 60 14.74 -18.65 -13.01
CA PHE A 60 15.68 -18.68 -11.90
C PHE A 60 16.41 -20.02 -11.84
N GLU A 61 17.72 -19.96 -11.63
CA GLU A 61 18.61 -21.11 -11.48
C GLU A 61 19.62 -20.80 -10.36
N ASP A 62 19.91 -21.76 -9.49
CA ASP A 62 20.87 -21.63 -8.39
C ASP A 62 20.68 -20.39 -7.49
N GLY A 63 19.44 -19.91 -7.34
CA GLY A 63 19.12 -18.74 -6.52
C GLY A 63 19.36 -17.39 -7.19
N GLU A 64 19.58 -17.37 -8.52
CA GLU A 64 19.82 -16.15 -9.31
C GLU A 64 18.83 -16.04 -10.48
N LEU A 65 18.62 -14.82 -10.98
CA LEU A 65 17.82 -14.58 -12.18
C LEU A 65 18.65 -14.97 -13.41
N ALA A 66 18.34 -16.13 -13.99
CA ALA A 66 19.03 -16.67 -15.16
C ALA A 66 18.54 -16.06 -16.49
N ALA A 67 17.25 -15.71 -16.57
CA ALA A 67 16.68 -15.03 -17.73
C ALA A 67 15.46 -14.17 -17.36
N GLY A 68 15.30 -13.02 -18.02
CA GLY A 68 14.23 -12.06 -17.78
C GLY A 68 14.76 -10.63 -17.74
N GLU A 69 13.88 -9.65 -17.94
CA GLU A 69 14.24 -8.23 -17.88
C GLU A 69 14.03 -7.68 -16.47
N ASN A 70 15.11 -7.20 -15.85
CA ASN A 70 15.08 -6.50 -14.56
C ASN A 70 15.20 -4.98 -14.76
N GLU A 71 14.47 -4.45 -15.74
CA GLU A 71 14.42 -3.00 -16.01
C GLU A 71 13.25 -2.34 -15.28
N PRO A 72 13.42 -1.11 -14.76
CA PRO A 72 12.32 -0.36 -14.17
C PRO A 72 11.15 -0.20 -15.13
N LEU A 73 9.93 -0.36 -14.62
CA LEU A 73 8.72 -0.10 -15.40
C LEU A 73 8.46 1.41 -15.41
N HIS A 74 8.19 1.96 -16.59
CA HIS A 74 7.95 3.39 -16.77
C HIS A 74 6.52 3.63 -17.25
N TRP A 75 5.70 4.22 -16.39
CA TRP A 75 4.40 4.75 -16.78
C TRP A 75 4.49 6.25 -17.07
N ARG A 76 4.02 6.65 -18.26
CA ARG A 76 4.09 8.02 -18.77
C ARG A 76 2.76 8.74 -18.57
N GLY A 77 2.50 9.20 -17.35
CA GLY A 77 1.25 9.87 -16.99
C GLY A 77 1.26 11.39 -17.10
N ALA A 78 2.42 12.04 -17.12
CA ALA A 78 2.49 13.51 -17.07
C ALA A 78 1.88 14.20 -18.31
N GLY A 79 1.77 13.50 -19.44
CA GLY A 79 1.15 13.99 -20.68
C GLY A 79 -0.20 13.35 -21.03
N ARG A 80 -0.82 12.59 -20.11
CA ARG A 80 -2.08 11.87 -20.36
C ARG A 80 -3.28 12.72 -19.95
N ASP A 81 -3.58 13.74 -20.76
CA ASP A 81 -4.76 14.61 -20.56
C ASP A 81 -6.10 13.86 -20.76
N ASP A 82 -6.06 12.67 -21.37
CA ASP A 82 -7.18 11.74 -21.51
C ASP A 82 -7.62 11.12 -20.19
N ILE A 83 -6.76 11.14 -19.16
CA ILE A 83 -7.01 10.53 -17.85
C ILE A 83 -7.48 11.60 -16.86
N ALA A 84 -8.79 11.62 -16.60
CA ALA A 84 -9.42 12.60 -15.70
C ALA A 84 -9.31 12.24 -14.20
N HIS A 85 -8.96 11.00 -13.87
CA HIS A 85 -8.97 10.47 -12.51
C HIS A 85 -7.66 9.71 -12.22
N PRO A 86 -7.21 9.64 -10.96
CA PRO A 86 -6.05 8.83 -10.62
C PRO A 86 -6.26 7.36 -11.03
N GLY A 87 -5.17 6.70 -11.38
CA GLY A 87 -5.12 5.26 -11.64
C GLY A 87 -4.37 4.52 -10.56
N TYR A 88 -4.10 3.25 -10.81
CA TYR A 88 -3.14 2.47 -10.04
C TYR A 88 -2.43 1.46 -10.93
N LEU A 89 -1.21 1.11 -10.55
CA LEU A 89 -0.46 0.00 -11.14
C LEU A 89 -0.55 -1.19 -10.19
N GLU A 90 -0.87 -2.36 -10.73
CA GLU A 90 -0.81 -3.64 -10.03
C GLU A 90 0.34 -4.47 -10.62
N ILE A 91 1.18 -4.99 -9.74
CA ILE A 91 2.21 -5.97 -10.09
C ILE A 91 1.97 -7.28 -9.36
N SER A 92 2.06 -8.38 -10.09
CA SER A 92 1.82 -9.73 -9.60
C SER A 92 2.86 -10.71 -10.13
N TYR A 93 3.13 -11.74 -9.34
CA TYR A 93 4.06 -12.81 -9.67
C TYR A 93 3.39 -14.15 -9.40
N GLU A 94 3.36 -14.99 -10.41
CA GLU A 94 2.71 -16.31 -10.38
C GLU A 94 3.67 -17.36 -10.92
N ALA A 95 3.57 -18.60 -10.46
CA ALA A 95 4.30 -19.71 -11.07
C ALA A 95 3.84 -19.88 -12.52
N ALA A 96 4.77 -19.93 -13.47
CA ALA A 96 4.44 -19.91 -14.90
C ALA A 96 3.68 -21.16 -15.37
N ASP A 97 3.89 -22.29 -14.71
CA ASP A 97 3.20 -23.56 -14.94
C ASP A 97 1.97 -23.77 -14.03
N GLY A 98 1.70 -22.81 -13.13
CA GLY A 98 0.63 -22.88 -12.14
C GLY A 98 0.96 -23.71 -10.90
N GLU A 99 2.10 -24.41 -10.88
CA GLU A 99 2.49 -25.28 -9.77
C GLU A 99 3.17 -24.47 -8.64
N PRO A 100 2.92 -24.78 -7.36
CA PRO A 100 3.50 -24.01 -6.25
C PRO A 100 5.04 -24.05 -6.20
N CYS A 101 5.70 -22.92 -6.48
CA CYS A 101 7.17 -22.80 -6.43
C CYS A 101 7.68 -21.85 -5.33
N PHE A 102 6.81 -21.05 -4.71
CA PHE A 102 7.22 -20.08 -3.67
C PHE A 102 7.18 -20.68 -2.26
N ALA A 103 8.23 -20.48 -1.48
CA ALA A 103 8.28 -20.81 -0.05
C ALA A 103 7.27 -19.98 0.76
N THR A 104 7.10 -18.70 0.38
CA THR A 104 6.16 -17.75 0.98
C THR A 104 5.47 -16.94 -0.10
N ASN A 105 4.23 -16.52 0.10
CA ASN A 105 3.56 -15.58 -0.80
C ASN A 105 3.81 -14.10 -0.47
N ARG A 106 4.83 -13.79 0.35
CA ARG A 106 5.12 -12.41 0.76
C ARG A 106 5.47 -11.56 -0.48
N PRO A 107 4.86 -10.38 -0.64
CA PRO A 107 5.14 -9.52 -1.78
C PRO A 107 6.57 -9.00 -1.75
N ILE A 108 7.03 -8.58 -2.92
CA ILE A 108 8.16 -7.65 -3.05
C ILE A 108 7.56 -6.24 -3.06
N THR A 109 8.08 -5.38 -2.19
CA THR A 109 7.64 -3.99 -2.03
C THR A 109 8.75 -3.07 -2.48
N PRO A 110 8.80 -2.72 -3.78
CA PRO A 110 9.69 -1.68 -4.23
C PRO A 110 9.12 -0.29 -3.92
N TYR A 111 9.87 0.74 -4.28
CA TYR A 111 9.39 2.12 -4.28
C TYR A 111 8.95 2.52 -5.69
N ALA A 112 7.94 3.37 -5.75
CA ALA A 112 7.56 4.11 -6.94
C ALA A 112 8.15 5.52 -6.86
N ILE A 113 8.72 5.99 -7.97
CA ILE A 113 9.30 7.32 -8.12
C ILE A 113 8.42 8.13 -9.05
N TYR A 114 7.92 9.26 -8.58
CA TYR A 114 7.03 10.12 -9.36
C TYR A 114 7.77 11.38 -9.80
N THR A 115 7.62 11.73 -11.07
CA THR A 115 8.26 12.91 -11.66
C THR A 115 7.31 13.63 -12.60
N ALA A 116 7.44 14.95 -12.72
CA ALA A 116 6.73 15.74 -13.72
C ALA A 116 7.53 17.02 -14.03
N PRO A 117 7.45 17.54 -15.27
CA PRO A 117 8.14 18.77 -15.64
C PRO A 117 7.77 19.94 -14.72
N GLY A 118 8.77 20.60 -14.13
CA GLY A 118 8.57 21.75 -13.26
C GLY A 118 7.96 21.44 -11.88
N ARG A 119 7.80 20.16 -11.51
CA ARG A 119 7.24 19.73 -10.22
C ARG A 119 8.27 18.97 -9.39
N LYS A 120 8.06 18.92 -8.08
CA LYS A 120 8.91 18.17 -7.15
C LYS A 120 8.77 16.66 -7.44
N ALA A 121 9.89 15.95 -7.47
CA ALA A 121 9.89 14.49 -7.47
C ALA A 121 9.69 13.94 -6.06
N PHE A 122 8.97 12.82 -5.93
CA PHE A 122 8.73 12.16 -4.65
C PHE A 122 8.71 10.65 -4.79
N PHE A 123 8.89 9.97 -3.66
CA PHE A 123 8.85 8.51 -3.55
C PHE A 123 7.59 8.12 -2.80
N SER A 124 6.95 7.03 -3.22
CA SER A 124 5.95 6.35 -2.40
C SER A 124 6.33 4.89 -2.31
N ASP A 125 6.10 4.31 -1.14
CA ASP A 125 6.05 2.86 -1.04
C ASP A 125 4.72 2.33 -1.61
N ASN A 126 4.68 1.01 -1.76
CA ASN A 126 3.54 0.31 -2.35
C ASN A 126 2.72 -0.38 -1.28
N SER A 127 1.45 -0.66 -1.60
CA SER A 127 0.55 -1.37 -0.70
C SER A 127 0.19 -2.75 -1.20
N GLN A 128 0.02 -3.70 -0.27
CA GLN A 128 -0.39 -5.07 -0.60
C GLN A 128 -1.88 -5.07 -0.97
N LYS A 129 -2.31 -5.78 -2.03
CA LYS A 129 -3.71 -5.77 -2.48
C LYS A 129 -4.72 -6.30 -1.44
N PHE A 130 -4.49 -7.47 -0.83
CA PHE A 130 -5.50 -8.11 0.05
C PHE A 130 -4.95 -8.85 1.29
N SER A 131 -3.67 -8.72 1.63
CA SER A 131 -3.04 -9.58 2.65
C SER A 131 -2.65 -8.90 3.96
N ASN A 132 -3.07 -7.66 4.21
CA ASN A 132 -2.67 -6.99 5.43
C ASN A 132 -3.36 -7.63 6.65
N PRO A 133 -2.64 -8.32 7.56
CA PRO A 133 -3.27 -9.07 8.64
C PRO A 133 -4.04 -8.18 9.62
N VAL A 134 -3.57 -6.94 9.82
CA VAL A 134 -4.23 -5.96 10.68
C VAL A 134 -5.60 -5.60 10.11
N VAL A 135 -5.67 -5.36 8.80
CA VAL A 135 -6.94 -5.06 8.11
C VAL A 135 -7.88 -6.26 8.15
N ILE A 136 -7.37 -7.47 7.89
CA ILE A 136 -8.17 -8.70 7.96
C ILE A 136 -8.77 -8.89 9.36
N ALA A 137 -7.94 -8.75 10.40
CA ALA A 137 -8.39 -8.88 11.79
C ALA A 137 -9.41 -7.80 12.18
N GLN A 138 -9.20 -6.56 11.73
CA GLN A 138 -10.12 -5.45 11.95
C GLN A 138 -11.48 -5.70 11.30
N ILE A 139 -11.52 -6.07 10.02
CA ILE A 139 -12.77 -6.39 9.31
C ILE A 139 -13.47 -7.58 9.98
N ALA A 140 -12.72 -8.62 10.35
CA ALA A 140 -13.28 -9.78 11.06
C ALA A 140 -13.90 -9.40 12.42
N ARG A 141 -13.34 -8.39 13.11
CA ARG A 141 -13.80 -7.94 14.42
C ARG A 141 -14.98 -6.96 14.36
N PHE A 142 -14.94 -5.99 13.44
CA PHE A 142 -15.91 -4.89 13.40
C PHE A 142 -16.90 -4.99 12.23
N GLY A 143 -16.68 -5.90 11.29
CA GLY A 143 -17.52 -6.06 10.09
C GLY A 143 -17.30 -4.97 9.04
N GLU A 144 -16.38 -4.04 9.26
CA GLU A 144 -16.05 -2.95 8.34
C GLU A 144 -14.54 -2.69 8.32
N TYR A 145 -14.08 -2.08 7.22
CA TYR A 145 -12.72 -1.57 7.12
C TYR A 145 -12.67 -0.18 7.75
N VAL A 146 -11.64 0.06 8.54
CA VAL A 146 -11.37 1.33 9.21
C VAL A 146 -9.93 1.72 8.95
N ASP A 147 -9.71 2.98 8.59
CA ASP A 147 -8.38 3.55 8.52
C ASP A 147 -8.33 4.91 9.23
N GLY A 148 -7.16 5.26 9.74
CA GLY A 148 -6.98 6.50 10.50
C GLY A 148 -5.62 7.09 10.20
N TYR A 149 -5.60 8.36 9.78
CA TYR A 149 -4.36 9.08 9.50
C TYR A 149 -4.01 10.02 10.67
N PRO A 150 -2.71 10.28 10.95
CA PRO A 150 -2.35 11.44 11.75
C PRO A 150 -2.82 12.73 11.09
N VAL A 151 -2.98 13.76 11.91
CA VAL A 151 -3.51 15.10 11.62
C VAL A 151 -3.40 15.55 10.15
N VAL A 152 -4.54 15.81 9.53
CA VAL A 152 -4.68 16.59 8.29
C VAL A 152 -4.55 18.06 8.63
N ASN A 153 -3.90 18.83 7.76
CA ASN A 153 -3.84 20.28 7.86
C ASN A 153 -4.26 20.91 6.52
N ILE A 154 -4.95 22.04 6.57
CA ILE A 154 -5.45 22.77 5.40
C ILE A 154 -5.30 24.24 5.72
N ASP A 155 -4.62 25.01 4.88
CA ASP A 155 -4.26 26.39 5.17
C ASP A 155 -4.27 27.23 3.89
N ARG A 156 -5.20 28.20 3.81
CA ARG A 156 -5.35 29.09 2.65
C ARG A 156 -4.22 30.11 2.54
N GLU A 157 -3.67 30.58 3.65
CA GLU A 157 -2.58 31.56 3.63
C GLU A 157 -1.28 30.94 3.12
N ARG A 158 -1.08 29.64 3.40
CA ARG A 158 0.12 28.90 3.00
C ARG A 158 -0.04 28.08 1.73
N ASP A 159 -1.21 28.14 1.11
CA ASP A 159 -1.57 27.31 -0.04
C ASP A 159 -1.36 25.81 0.22
N TYR A 160 -1.72 25.35 1.42
CA TYR A 160 -1.56 23.95 1.83
C TYR A 160 -2.89 23.21 1.76
N GLY A 161 -2.96 22.21 0.90
CA GLY A 161 -4.10 21.33 0.73
C GLY A 161 -3.72 19.86 0.93
N GLU A 162 -4.72 19.06 1.29
CA GLU A 162 -4.57 17.61 1.39
C GLU A 162 -5.74 16.91 0.70
N SER A 163 -5.44 15.74 0.12
CA SER A 163 -6.42 14.84 -0.45
C SER A 163 -6.16 13.41 0.01
N LEU A 164 -7.19 12.57 -0.06
CA LEU A 164 -7.00 11.11 -0.04
C LEU A 164 -7.10 10.54 -1.44
N VAL A 165 -6.24 9.60 -1.81
CA VAL A 165 -6.43 8.74 -2.98
C VAL A 165 -6.90 7.38 -2.50
N LEU A 166 -8.13 7.02 -2.87
CA LEU A 166 -8.78 5.76 -2.52
C LEU A 166 -8.74 4.82 -3.73
N ILE A 167 -8.01 3.73 -3.64
CA ILE A 167 -7.90 2.71 -4.70
C ILE A 167 -8.75 1.51 -4.33
N ASN A 168 -9.66 1.14 -5.23
CA ASN A 168 -10.47 -0.07 -5.14
C ASN A 168 -10.00 -1.08 -6.19
N PRO A 169 -9.19 -2.08 -5.81
CA PRO A 169 -8.71 -3.10 -6.74
C PRO A 169 -9.71 -4.25 -6.96
N TYR A 170 -10.94 -4.13 -6.45
CA TYR A 170 -11.96 -5.17 -6.49
C TYR A 170 -12.97 -4.94 -7.61
N LYS A 171 -13.62 -6.03 -8.03
CA LYS A 171 -14.65 -6.04 -9.10
C LYS A 171 -16.01 -5.46 -8.69
N LYS A 172 -16.15 -5.01 -7.44
CA LYS A 172 -17.38 -4.39 -6.93
C LYS A 172 -17.05 -3.00 -6.38
N PRO A 173 -17.94 -2.02 -6.55
CA PRO A 173 -17.77 -0.70 -5.95
C PRO A 173 -17.67 -0.79 -4.42
N VAL A 174 -16.83 0.08 -3.85
CA VAL A 174 -16.65 0.24 -2.41
C VAL A 174 -17.24 1.58 -1.98
N LEU A 175 -17.91 1.59 -0.84
CA LEU A 175 -18.55 2.77 -0.27
C LEU A 175 -17.78 3.13 0.99
N ALA A 176 -17.23 4.34 0.99
CA ALA A 176 -16.44 4.87 2.09
C ALA A 176 -17.11 6.12 2.70
N ARG A 177 -16.71 6.43 3.93
CA ARG A 177 -17.03 7.68 4.61
C ARG A 177 -15.77 8.19 5.28
N ILE A 178 -15.53 9.50 5.21
CA ILE A 178 -14.41 10.16 5.88
C ILE A 178 -15.00 11.16 6.87
N GLN A 179 -14.67 11.00 8.15
CA GLN A 179 -15.18 11.82 9.23
C GLN A 179 -14.02 12.41 10.02
N ALA A 180 -14.09 13.70 10.33
CA ALA A 180 -13.18 14.40 11.19
C ALA A 180 -13.55 14.24 12.67
N HIS A 181 -12.53 14.39 13.53
CA HIS A 181 -12.67 14.31 14.98
C HIS A 181 -13.67 15.30 15.61
N ASP A 182 -13.98 16.40 14.93
CA ASP A 182 -14.87 17.48 15.37
C ASP A 182 -16.28 17.37 14.76
N GLY A 183 -16.57 16.26 14.06
CA GLY A 183 -17.87 15.98 13.47
C GLY A 183 -18.03 16.41 12.01
N ARG A 184 -17.06 17.12 11.41
CA ARG A 184 -17.07 17.41 9.96
C ARG A 184 -16.96 16.12 9.15
N ASP A 185 -17.52 16.07 7.94
CA ASP A 185 -17.35 14.93 7.04
C ASP A 185 -17.35 15.35 5.57
N THR A 186 -16.78 14.49 4.71
CA THR A 186 -16.74 14.71 3.25
C THR A 186 -17.94 14.07 2.55
N GLY A 187 -18.98 13.67 3.29
CA GLY A 187 -20.07 12.84 2.79
C GLY A 187 -19.68 11.40 2.48
N ARG A 188 -20.60 10.68 1.83
CA ARG A 188 -20.39 9.30 1.38
C ARG A 188 -19.68 9.29 0.04
N VAL A 189 -18.58 8.56 -0.04
CA VAL A 189 -17.77 8.40 -1.24
C VAL A 189 -18.03 7.02 -1.85
N ARG A 190 -18.25 6.99 -3.16
CA ARG A 190 -18.32 5.75 -3.94
C ARG A 190 -17.06 5.62 -4.79
N VAL A 191 -16.26 4.59 -4.53
CA VAL A 191 -15.10 4.23 -5.35
C VAL A 191 -15.53 3.09 -6.29
N PRO A 192 -15.57 3.31 -7.61
CA PRO A 192 -15.96 2.26 -8.56
C PRO A 192 -15.06 1.03 -8.50
N ALA A 193 -15.51 -0.06 -9.13
CA ALA A 193 -14.70 -1.26 -9.24
C ALA A 193 -13.43 -0.98 -10.07
N MET A 194 -12.30 -1.54 -9.65
CA MET A 194 -11.00 -1.46 -10.36
C MET A 194 -10.62 -0.02 -10.75
N ALA A 195 -10.84 0.93 -9.84
CA ALA A 195 -10.63 2.35 -10.06
C ALA A 195 -10.04 3.03 -8.82
N ALA A 196 -9.50 4.25 -9.01
CA ALA A 196 -9.09 5.11 -7.91
C ALA A 196 -9.89 6.43 -7.89
N ARG A 197 -9.99 7.05 -6.71
CA ARG A 197 -10.66 8.35 -6.53
C ARG A 197 -9.84 9.25 -5.63
N ARG A 198 -9.65 10.50 -6.06
CA ARG A 198 -9.11 11.56 -5.20
C ARG A 198 -10.26 12.25 -4.47
N ILE A 199 -10.18 12.30 -3.14
CA ILE A 199 -11.13 12.98 -2.27
C ILE A 199 -10.47 14.22 -1.71
N ASP A 200 -11.00 15.38 -2.08
CA ASP A 200 -10.51 16.67 -1.62
C ASP A 200 -10.93 16.93 -0.17
N LEU A 201 -9.93 17.04 0.72
CA LEU A 201 -10.18 17.31 2.14
C LEU A 201 -10.39 18.80 2.41
N SER A 202 -10.16 19.69 1.44
CA SER A 202 -10.47 21.13 1.56
C SER A 202 -11.94 21.39 1.90
N THR A 203 -12.81 20.44 1.56
CA THR A 203 -14.23 20.42 1.93
C THR A 203 -14.47 20.42 3.44
N LEU A 204 -13.48 20.05 4.26
CA LEU A 204 -13.53 20.13 5.73
C LEU A 204 -13.24 21.54 6.27
N LEU A 205 -12.64 22.42 5.46
CA LEU A 205 -12.36 23.81 5.81
C LEU A 205 -13.57 24.68 5.46
N ALA A 206 -14.20 25.30 6.47
CA ALA A 206 -15.38 26.12 6.24
C ALA A 206 -15.03 27.36 5.37
N PRO A 207 -15.99 27.93 4.62
CA PRO A 207 -15.72 29.06 3.72
C PRO A 207 -15.10 30.28 4.42
N ASP A 208 -15.42 30.52 5.70
CA ASP A 208 -14.93 31.62 6.52
C ASP A 208 -13.65 31.28 7.32
N GLU A 209 -13.19 30.03 7.30
CA GLU A 209 -11.99 29.60 8.02
C GLU A 209 -10.73 29.72 7.18
N THR A 210 -9.69 30.38 7.68
CA THR A 210 -8.40 30.42 6.96
C THR A 210 -7.67 29.08 7.01
N ARG A 211 -7.80 28.34 8.12
CA ARG A 211 -7.06 27.11 8.37
C ARG A 211 -7.89 26.11 9.17
N TRP A 212 -7.63 24.83 8.95
CA TRP A 212 -8.18 23.73 9.72
C TRP A 212 -7.12 22.64 9.90
N ALA A 213 -7.02 22.10 11.11
CA ALA A 213 -6.15 20.97 11.39
C ALA A 213 -6.87 19.99 12.32
N GLY A 214 -6.83 18.71 11.98
CA GLY A 214 -7.58 17.71 12.72
C GLY A 214 -7.31 16.29 12.27
N ARG A 215 -7.71 15.32 13.08
CA ARG A 215 -7.64 13.91 12.68
C ARG A 215 -8.87 13.54 11.87
N ILE A 216 -8.67 12.65 10.91
CA ILE A 216 -9.75 12.02 10.16
C ILE A 216 -9.74 10.51 10.39
N GLN A 217 -10.92 9.91 10.31
CA GLN A 217 -11.13 8.48 10.26
C GLN A 217 -11.91 8.15 8.99
N MET A 218 -11.49 7.11 8.32
CA MET A 218 -12.20 6.54 7.19
C MET A 218 -12.83 5.21 7.60
N THR A 219 -14.07 4.98 7.18
CA THR A 219 -14.66 3.63 7.21
C THR A 219 -15.16 3.24 5.82
N ALA A 220 -15.17 1.94 5.51
CA ALA A 220 -15.72 1.42 4.27
C ALA A 220 -16.23 -0.02 4.39
N ASN A 221 -17.11 -0.41 3.45
CA ASN A 221 -17.68 -1.76 3.41
C ASN A 221 -16.70 -2.85 2.91
N ASN A 222 -15.51 -2.46 2.44
CA ASN A 222 -14.41 -3.35 2.11
C ASN A 222 -13.10 -2.55 2.19
N ARG A 223 -11.95 -3.25 2.19
CA ARG A 223 -10.64 -2.61 2.16
C ARG A 223 -10.52 -1.67 0.96
N LEU A 224 -9.86 -0.54 1.17
CA LEU A 224 -9.29 0.29 0.11
C LEU A 224 -7.78 0.32 0.31
N VAL A 225 -7.04 0.53 -0.78
CA VAL A 225 -5.66 0.98 -0.66
C VAL A 225 -5.70 2.49 -0.63
N VAL A 226 -5.19 3.10 0.44
CA VAL A 226 -5.34 4.55 0.66
C VAL A 226 -3.99 5.22 0.76
N TYR A 227 -3.91 6.38 0.12
CA TYR A 227 -2.78 7.30 0.21
C TYR A 227 -3.25 8.68 0.64
N ASN A 228 -2.48 9.33 1.51
CA ASN A 228 -2.58 10.76 1.79
C ASN A 228 -1.68 11.52 0.81
N VAL A 229 -2.20 12.61 0.27
CA VAL A 229 -1.49 13.44 -0.72
C VAL A 229 -1.49 14.88 -0.23
N LYS A 230 -0.30 15.42 0.00
CA LYS A 230 -0.12 16.84 0.35
C LYS A 230 0.19 17.63 -0.90
N HIS A 231 -0.57 18.67 -1.18
CA HIS A 231 -0.49 19.43 -2.42
C HIS A 231 -0.77 20.92 -2.21
N SER A 232 -0.61 21.72 -3.26
CA SER A 232 -1.11 23.10 -3.28
C SER A 232 -2.63 23.11 -3.15
N LEU A 233 -3.17 23.99 -2.31
CA LEU A 233 -4.62 24.14 -2.17
C LEU A 233 -5.25 24.72 -3.45
N ALA A 234 -4.57 25.65 -4.11
CA ALA A 234 -4.98 26.30 -5.35
C ALA A 234 -4.85 25.36 -6.56
N ASP A 235 -3.81 24.53 -6.61
CA ASP A 235 -3.61 23.51 -7.65
C ASP A 235 -3.30 22.12 -7.05
N PRO A 236 -4.32 21.25 -6.90
CA PRO A 236 -4.15 19.91 -6.35
C PRO A 236 -3.27 18.96 -7.17
N THR A 237 -2.78 19.37 -8.35
CA THR A 237 -1.84 18.59 -9.15
C THR A 237 -0.37 18.88 -8.78
N VAL A 238 -0.11 19.95 -8.02
CA VAL A 238 1.22 20.23 -7.47
C VAL A 238 1.38 19.49 -6.15
N ILE A 239 1.93 18.28 -6.22
CA ILE A 239 2.09 17.36 -5.09
C ILE A 239 3.46 17.57 -4.45
N SER A 240 3.46 17.66 -3.13
CA SER A 240 4.66 17.77 -2.30
C SER A 240 5.02 16.47 -1.58
N ASP A 241 4.01 15.63 -1.31
CA ASP A 241 4.13 14.39 -0.55
C ASP A 241 3.00 13.42 -0.93
N HIS A 242 3.29 12.12 -0.94
CA HIS A 242 2.36 11.06 -1.29
C HIS A 242 2.72 9.81 -0.49
N GLU A 243 1.94 9.52 0.55
CA GLU A 243 2.28 8.49 1.53
C GLU A 243 1.09 7.54 1.72
N HIS A 244 1.37 6.24 1.83
CA HIS A 244 0.32 5.27 2.10
C HIS A 244 -0.26 5.45 3.52
N MET A 245 -1.49 4.99 3.75
CA MET A 245 -2.05 4.98 5.10
C MET A 245 -1.69 3.70 5.85
N ASP A 246 -1.24 3.88 7.09
CA ASP A 246 -1.01 2.81 8.04
C ASP A 246 -2.36 2.30 8.59
N PRO A 247 -2.69 1.00 8.43
CA PRO A 247 -3.97 0.50 8.88
C PRO A 247 -4.18 0.68 10.38
N PHE A 248 -5.40 1.06 10.76
CA PHE A 248 -5.77 1.16 12.17
C PHE A 248 -5.61 -0.17 12.91
N ARG A 249 -4.67 -0.21 13.86
CA ARG A 249 -4.40 -1.37 14.70
C ARG A 249 -5.47 -1.50 15.77
N SER A 250 -6.34 -2.49 15.60
CA SER A 250 -7.37 -2.82 16.60
C SER A 250 -6.85 -3.66 17.77
N ASP A 251 -5.53 -3.89 17.82
CA ASP A 251 -4.91 -4.73 18.82
C ASP A 251 -5.16 -4.20 20.23
N PRO A 252 -5.38 -5.08 21.23
CA PRO A 252 -5.46 -4.66 22.61
C PRO A 252 -4.20 -3.90 23.01
N THR A 253 -4.34 -2.62 23.36
CA THR A 253 -3.22 -1.80 23.84
C THR A 253 -2.83 -2.16 25.28
N HIS A 254 -3.65 -2.94 25.97
CA HIS A 254 -3.36 -3.48 27.30
C HIS A 254 -3.03 -4.97 27.24
N LEU A 255 -1.83 -5.34 27.68
CA LEU A 255 -1.40 -6.74 27.80
C LEU A 255 -2.03 -7.38 29.05
N PRO A 256 -2.88 -8.42 28.92
CA PRO A 256 -3.47 -9.08 30.08
C PRO A 256 -2.42 -9.57 31.08
N ALA A 257 -2.73 -9.49 32.38
CA ALA A 257 -1.79 -9.87 33.45
C ALA A 257 -1.28 -11.31 33.32
N SER A 258 -2.14 -12.24 32.89
CA SER A 258 -1.78 -13.64 32.63
C SER A 258 -0.75 -13.79 31.50
N GLN A 259 -0.85 -12.98 30.44
CA GLN A 259 0.10 -12.98 29.34
C GLN A 259 1.44 -12.35 29.75
N ARG A 260 1.42 -11.28 30.56
CA ARG A 260 2.63 -10.72 31.20
C ARG A 260 3.39 -11.76 32.03
N LEU A 261 2.67 -12.49 32.89
CA LEU A 261 3.27 -13.54 33.71
C LEU A 261 3.89 -14.65 32.84
N ARG A 262 3.18 -15.09 31.80
CA ARG A 262 3.69 -16.12 30.87
C ARG A 262 4.98 -15.66 30.17
N LEU A 263 5.04 -14.41 29.70
CA LEU A 263 6.25 -13.87 29.07
C LEU A 263 7.42 -13.79 30.05
N ALA A 264 7.18 -13.35 31.30
CA ALA A 264 8.20 -13.28 32.33
C ALA A 264 8.79 -14.68 32.65
N ILE A 265 7.93 -15.68 32.86
CA ILE A 265 8.36 -17.07 33.10
C ILE A 265 9.11 -17.63 31.88
N GLY A 266 8.59 -17.40 30.68
CA GLY A 266 9.22 -17.86 29.43
C GLY A 266 10.61 -17.28 29.23
N GLY A 267 10.79 -15.97 29.48
CA GLY A 267 12.09 -15.30 29.41
C GLY A 267 13.07 -15.84 30.45
N TRP A 268 12.63 -16.05 31.69
CA TRP A 268 13.45 -16.66 32.73
C TRP A 268 13.91 -18.08 32.36
N LEU A 269 13.00 -18.93 31.86
CA LEU A 269 13.33 -20.28 31.43
C LEU A 269 14.34 -20.30 30.26
N GLN A 270 14.22 -19.38 29.31
CA GLN A 270 15.19 -19.25 28.21
C GLN A 270 16.58 -18.87 28.74
N GLN A 271 16.66 -17.91 29.68
CA GLN A 271 17.93 -17.54 30.32
C GLN A 271 18.56 -18.72 31.06
N VAL A 272 17.79 -19.46 31.86
CA VAL A 272 18.27 -20.65 32.57
C VAL A 272 18.79 -21.71 31.59
N ARG A 273 18.07 -21.95 30.49
CA ARG A 273 18.51 -22.89 29.44
C ARG A 273 19.77 -22.43 28.73
N ALA A 274 19.91 -21.13 28.43
CA ALA A 274 21.11 -20.58 27.80
C ALA A 274 22.34 -20.74 28.71
N VAL A 275 22.20 -20.45 30.01
CA VAL A 275 23.28 -20.63 31.00
C VAL A 275 23.63 -22.11 31.18
N ALA A 276 22.65 -23.00 31.22
CA ALA A 276 22.88 -24.44 31.32
C ALA A 276 23.52 -25.03 30.04
N GLY A 277 23.16 -24.51 28.86
CA GLY A 277 23.75 -24.87 27.57
C GLY A 277 25.20 -24.39 27.44
N ALA A 278 25.50 -23.16 27.86
CA ALA A 278 26.86 -22.62 27.87
C ALA A 278 27.81 -23.42 28.78
N LYS A 279 27.32 -23.93 29.91
CA LYS A 279 28.10 -24.82 30.80
C LYS A 279 28.36 -26.22 30.20
N ARG A 280 27.60 -26.67 29.21
CA ARG A 280 27.81 -27.95 28.53
C ARG A 280 28.81 -27.89 27.38
N LEU A 281 29.03 -26.71 26.78
CA LEU A 281 29.97 -26.51 25.67
C LEU A 281 31.38 -26.08 26.13
N GLY A 282 31.56 -25.80 27.42
CA GLY A 282 32.85 -25.43 28.02
C GLY A 282 33.58 -26.60 28.71
N ARG A 283 33.42 -27.84 28.21
CA ARG A 283 34.18 -29.02 28.65
C ARG A 283 34.79 -29.73 27.45
#